data_AF-A0A895YHZ3-F1
#
_entry.id   AF-A0A895YHZ3-F1
#
_cell.length_a   1.000
_cell.length_b   1.000
_cell.length_c   1.000
_cell.angle_alpha   90.00
_cell.angle_beta   90.00
_cell.angle_gamma   90.00
#
_symmetry.space_group_name_H-M   'P 1'
#
loop_
_entity.id
_entity.type
_entity.pdbx_description
1 polymer ?
#
loop_
_entity_poly.entity_id
_entity_poly.type
_entity_poly.pdbx_seq_one_letter_code
_entity_poly.pdbx_strand_id
1 'polypeptide(L)'
;MSGLLAITLNARLRPLDRGEIFEDPLQEILDVEAPGSQVCGGGTQMAANGEPSCCDIDVELHGDQEAGLRLVVHTLESIGAPKGSTARLGDREPVSFGVAEGIGLYLNGTDLPEEVYATSDVNELISALQSRLADRGRIFSYWQGPTETALYFYGQSAATIRDLIQPVLAEHPLAQNHRLLSITPRG
;
A
#
# COMPACT_ATOMS: atom_id res chain seq x y z
N MET A 1 -6.49 22.10 -22.64
CA MET A 1 -5.06 21.82 -22.38
C MET A 1 -5.04 20.62 -21.44
N SER A 2 -4.18 19.63 -21.71
CA SER A 2 -3.94 18.51 -20.80
C SER A 2 -2.58 18.67 -20.12
N GLY A 3 -2.43 18.07 -18.94
CA GLY A 3 -1.18 18.09 -18.17
C GLY A 3 -0.94 16.75 -17.51
N LEU A 4 0.32 16.34 -17.50
CA LEU A 4 0.70 15.08 -16.87
C LEU A 4 0.94 15.30 -15.37
N LEU A 5 0.26 14.50 -14.55
CA LEU A 5 0.48 14.39 -13.12
C LEU A 5 1.16 13.05 -12.84
N ALA A 6 2.40 13.10 -12.40
CA ALA A 6 3.16 11.93 -11.96
C ALA A 6 3.05 11.78 -10.44
N ILE A 7 2.60 10.62 -9.98
CA ILE A 7 2.37 10.31 -8.57
C ILE A 7 3.30 9.19 -8.17
N THR A 8 4.03 9.35 -7.08
CA THR A 8 4.76 8.28 -6.42
C THR A 8 4.12 8.02 -5.07
N LEU A 9 3.47 6.86 -4.94
CA LEU A 9 2.90 6.36 -3.69
C LEU A 9 3.97 5.62 -2.91
N ASN A 10 4.17 6.01 -1.65
CA ASN A 10 5.03 5.29 -0.70
C ASN A 10 4.33 4.02 -0.18
N ALA A 11 3.89 3.17 -1.11
CA ALA A 11 3.16 1.94 -0.86
C ALA A 11 3.83 0.77 -1.59
N ARG A 12 4.13 -0.28 -0.83
CA ARG A 12 4.64 -1.55 -1.34
C ARG A 12 3.50 -2.39 -1.88
N LEU A 13 3.22 -2.26 -3.18
CA LEU A 13 2.08 -2.90 -3.84
C LEU A 13 2.53 -3.69 -5.06
N ARG A 14 1.99 -4.88 -5.23
CA ARG A 14 2.05 -5.57 -6.53
C ARG A 14 1.20 -4.82 -7.56
N PRO A 15 1.44 -5.02 -8.87
CA PRO A 15 0.71 -4.32 -9.92
C PRO A 15 -0.81 -4.45 -9.83
N LEU A 16 -1.33 -5.66 -9.55
CA LEU A 16 -2.77 -5.87 -9.46
C LEU A 16 -3.37 -5.15 -8.24
N ASP A 17 -2.70 -5.26 -7.08
CA ASP A 17 -3.17 -4.61 -5.86
C ASP A 17 -3.15 -3.07 -5.99
N ARG A 18 -2.17 -2.52 -6.71
CA ARG A 18 -2.11 -1.07 -7.03
C ARG A 18 -3.30 -0.65 -7.90
N GLY A 19 -3.62 -1.45 -8.92
CA GLY A 19 -4.78 -1.23 -9.79
C GLY A 19 -6.08 -1.18 -8.99
N GLU A 20 -6.38 -2.27 -8.29
CA GLU A 20 -7.63 -2.45 -7.54
C GLU A 20 -7.80 -1.43 -6.40
N ILE A 21 -6.72 -1.10 -5.69
CA ILE A 21 -6.81 -0.24 -4.50
C ILE A 21 -6.83 1.24 -4.87
N PHE A 22 -6.06 1.66 -5.87
CA PHE A 22 -5.81 3.07 -6.14
C PHE A 22 -6.19 3.50 -7.55
N GLU A 23 -5.76 2.80 -8.60
CA GLU A 23 -5.98 3.25 -9.99
C GLU A 23 -7.46 3.21 -10.36
N ASP A 24 -8.15 2.10 -10.08
CA ASP A 24 -9.55 1.93 -10.46
C ASP A 24 -10.46 2.92 -9.71
N PRO A 25 -10.39 3.07 -8.37
CA PRO A 25 -11.22 4.04 -7.66
C PRO A 25 -10.86 5.49 -8.02
N LEU A 26 -9.58 5.77 -8.33
CA LEU A 26 -9.19 7.09 -8.80
C LEU A 26 -9.81 7.40 -10.16
N GLN A 27 -9.79 6.45 -11.10
CA GLN A 27 -10.40 6.62 -12.41
C GLN A 27 -11.91 6.86 -12.30
N GLU A 28 -12.61 6.09 -11.45
CA GLU A 28 -14.05 6.28 -11.20
C GLU A 28 -14.38 7.71 -10.74
N ILE A 29 -13.55 8.28 -9.85
CA ILE A 29 -13.73 9.66 -9.39
C ILE A 29 -13.40 10.68 -10.50
N LEU A 30 -12.34 10.45 -11.28
CA LEU A 30 -11.97 11.33 -12.39
C LEU A 30 -13.07 11.39 -13.46
N ASP A 31 -13.71 10.26 -13.78
CA ASP A 31 -14.80 10.20 -14.76
C ASP A 31 -15.99 11.09 -14.37
N VAL A 32 -16.24 11.23 -13.07
CA VAL A 32 -17.36 12.02 -12.52
C VAL A 32 -16.98 13.49 -12.32
N GLU A 33 -15.84 13.74 -11.67
CA GLU A 33 -15.49 15.07 -11.15
C GLU A 33 -14.48 15.83 -12.01
N ALA A 34 -13.72 15.15 -12.87
CA ALA A 34 -12.78 15.78 -13.80
C ALA A 34 -12.86 15.17 -15.22
N PRO A 35 -14.02 15.26 -15.90
CA PRO A 35 -14.28 14.53 -17.14
C PRO A 35 -13.22 14.74 -18.22
N GLY A 36 -12.80 13.63 -18.82
CA GLY A 36 -11.72 13.58 -19.82
C GLY A 36 -10.33 13.42 -19.22
N SER A 37 -10.18 13.51 -17.90
CA SER A 37 -8.94 13.10 -17.23
C SER A 37 -8.90 11.58 -17.06
N GLN A 38 -7.70 10.99 -17.07
CA GLN A 38 -7.55 9.54 -17.02
C GLN A 38 -6.23 9.12 -16.37
N VAL A 39 -6.26 7.99 -15.66
CA VAL A 39 -5.08 7.21 -15.33
C VAL A 39 -4.54 6.61 -16.63
N CYS A 40 -3.30 6.93 -16.98
CA CYS A 40 -2.70 6.55 -18.26
C CYS A 40 -1.44 5.69 -18.13
N GLY A 41 -0.96 5.47 -16.90
CA GLY A 41 0.20 4.64 -16.64
C GLY A 41 0.40 4.37 -15.16
N GLY A 42 1.29 3.43 -14.87
CA GLY A 42 1.68 3.09 -13.52
C GLY A 42 2.79 2.06 -13.48
N GLY A 43 3.52 2.05 -12.37
CA GLY A 43 4.69 1.21 -12.16
C GLY A 43 4.78 0.70 -10.74
N THR A 44 5.34 -0.49 -10.55
CA THR A 44 5.77 -0.93 -9.21
C THR A 44 7.28 -0.98 -9.24
N GLN A 45 7.91 -0.16 -8.40
CA GLN A 45 9.34 -0.23 -8.23
C GLN A 45 9.68 -1.42 -7.33
N MET A 46 10.67 -2.20 -7.75
CA MET A 46 11.16 -3.36 -7.01
C MET A 46 12.56 -3.07 -6.48
N ALA A 47 12.81 -3.47 -5.24
CA ALA A 47 14.16 -3.55 -4.69
C ALA A 47 14.95 -4.69 -5.33
N ALA A 48 16.25 -4.77 -5.05
CA ALA A 48 17.15 -5.77 -5.65
C ALA A 48 16.74 -7.23 -5.36
N ASN A 49 16.03 -7.48 -4.25
CA ASN A 49 15.48 -8.77 -3.87
C ASN A 49 14.12 -9.08 -4.52
N GLY A 50 13.59 -8.18 -5.35
CA GLY A 50 12.27 -8.29 -5.96
C GLY A 50 11.10 -7.88 -5.06
N GLU A 51 11.36 -7.35 -3.86
CA GLU A 51 10.34 -6.81 -2.98
C GLU A 51 9.84 -5.45 -3.50
N PRO A 52 8.52 -5.20 -3.57
CA PRO A 52 8.01 -3.87 -3.91
C PRO A 52 8.50 -2.81 -2.93
N SER A 53 9.03 -1.68 -3.43
CA SER A 53 9.50 -0.56 -2.60
C SER A 53 8.52 0.60 -2.59
N CYS A 54 7.99 0.97 -3.75
CA CYS A 54 6.97 1.99 -3.94
C CYS A 54 6.23 1.74 -5.26
N CYS A 55 5.23 2.56 -5.57
CA CYS A 55 4.56 2.50 -6.86
C CYS A 55 4.31 3.90 -7.43
N ASP A 56 4.21 3.95 -8.75
CA ASP A 56 3.93 5.15 -9.51
C ASP A 56 2.57 5.03 -10.19
N ILE A 57 1.87 6.16 -10.31
CA ILE A 57 0.63 6.32 -11.07
C ILE A 57 0.76 7.59 -11.91
N ASP A 58 0.50 7.49 -13.20
CA ASP A 58 0.49 8.62 -14.12
C ASP A 58 -0.96 8.96 -14.49
N VAL A 59 -1.30 10.24 -14.36
CA VAL A 59 -2.64 10.76 -14.66
C VAL A 59 -2.53 11.89 -15.68
N GLU A 60 -3.26 11.78 -16.77
CA GLU A 60 -3.49 12.90 -17.68
C GLU A 60 -4.68 13.72 -17.17
N LEU A 61 -4.43 14.97 -16.78
CA LEU A 61 -5.46 15.89 -16.28
C LEU A 61 -5.92 16.85 -17.39
N HIS A 62 -7.23 16.91 -17.60
CA HIS A 62 -7.86 17.83 -18.54
C HIS A 62 -8.53 19.01 -17.82
N GLY A 63 -8.47 20.20 -18.44
CA GLY A 63 -9.13 21.38 -17.91
C GLY A 63 -8.30 22.09 -16.84
N ASP A 64 -8.89 22.31 -15.66
CA ASP A 64 -8.19 22.94 -14.53
C ASP A 64 -7.29 21.91 -13.82
N GLN A 65 -6.01 21.96 -14.16
CA GLN A 65 -4.99 21.04 -13.65
C GLN A 65 -4.73 21.20 -12.14
N GLU A 66 -4.94 22.39 -11.57
CA GLU A 66 -4.77 22.62 -10.13
C GLU A 66 -5.93 22.02 -9.35
N ALA A 67 -7.16 22.16 -9.88
CA ALA A 67 -8.31 21.46 -9.33
C ALA A 67 -8.15 19.94 -9.44
N GLY A 68 -7.69 19.45 -10.60
CA GLY A 68 -7.39 18.04 -10.83
C GLY A 68 -6.35 17.48 -9.86
N LEU A 69 -5.25 18.19 -9.64
CA LEU A 69 -4.23 17.81 -8.64
C LEU A 69 -4.84 17.67 -7.23
N ARG A 70 -5.64 18.65 -6.80
CA ARG A 70 -6.29 18.60 -5.47
C ARG A 70 -7.26 17.43 -5.35
N LEU A 71 -8.04 17.18 -6.40
CA LEU A 71 -8.96 16.04 -6.45
C LEU A 71 -8.20 14.72 -6.31
N VAL A 72 -7.16 14.51 -7.13
CA VAL A 72 -6.36 13.28 -7.11
C VAL A 72 -5.73 13.05 -5.74
N VAL A 73 -5.09 14.08 -5.16
CA VAL A 73 -4.48 13.96 -3.81
C VAL A 73 -5.53 13.61 -2.77
N HIS A 74 -6.68 14.30 -2.78
CA HIS A 74 -7.76 14.04 -1.83
C HIS A 74 -8.31 12.62 -1.95
N THR A 75 -8.54 12.14 -3.18
CA THR A 75 -9.01 10.78 -3.44
C THR A 75 -8.01 9.74 -2.95
N LEU A 76 -6.72 9.91 -3.25
CA LEU A 76 -5.69 8.97 -2.82
C LEU A 76 -5.57 8.96 -1.28
N GLU A 77 -5.64 10.11 -0.61
CA GLU A 77 -5.62 10.18 0.85
C GLU A 77 -6.86 9.54 1.48
N SER A 78 -8.05 9.69 0.87
CA SER A 78 -9.28 9.06 1.39
C SER A 78 -9.25 7.54 1.29
N ILE A 79 -8.57 6.98 0.28
CA ILE A 79 -8.30 5.54 0.13
C ILE A 79 -7.25 5.05 1.16
N GLY A 80 -6.40 5.95 1.65
CA GLY A 80 -5.35 5.66 2.61
C GLY A 80 -3.93 5.68 2.01
N ALA A 81 -3.65 6.62 1.11
CA ALA A 81 -2.31 6.87 0.61
C ALA A 81 -1.32 7.09 1.78
N PRO A 82 -0.18 6.38 1.80
CA PRO A 82 0.75 6.46 2.92
C PRO A 82 1.53 7.76 2.95
N LYS A 83 1.91 8.20 4.15
CA LYS A 83 2.83 9.32 4.37
C LYS A 83 4.12 9.10 3.58
N GLY A 84 4.65 10.20 3.03
CA GLY A 84 5.84 10.18 2.17
C GLY A 84 5.54 9.99 0.69
N SER A 85 4.26 9.98 0.30
CA SER A 85 3.86 10.00 -1.11
C SER A 85 4.03 11.40 -1.70
N THR A 86 4.22 11.49 -3.01
CA THR A 86 4.44 12.76 -3.72
C THR A 86 3.69 12.82 -5.04
N ALA A 87 3.21 14.00 -5.40
CA ALA A 87 2.55 14.25 -6.68
C ALA A 87 3.20 15.44 -7.39
N ARG A 88 3.43 15.33 -8.70
CA ARG A 88 4.15 16.32 -9.50
C ARG A 88 3.41 16.62 -10.80
N LEU A 89 2.97 17.86 -10.96
CA LEU A 89 2.31 18.34 -12.17
C LEU A 89 3.33 18.92 -13.16
N GLY A 90 3.57 18.24 -14.28
CA GLY A 90 4.61 18.59 -15.25
C GLY A 90 6.00 18.67 -14.62
N ASP A 91 6.75 19.74 -14.92
CA ASP A 91 8.11 19.97 -14.39
C ASP A 91 8.14 20.78 -13.08
N ARG A 92 7.01 20.89 -12.38
CA ARG A 92 6.94 21.64 -11.13
C ARG A 92 7.59 20.89 -9.98
N GLU A 93 7.82 21.59 -8.88
CA GLU A 93 8.23 20.95 -7.64
C GLU A 93 7.13 19.98 -7.15
N PRO A 94 7.50 18.77 -6.69
CA PRO A 94 6.54 17.80 -6.18
C PRO A 94 5.93 18.30 -4.86
N VAL A 95 4.63 18.04 -4.69
CA VAL A 95 3.92 18.23 -3.43
C VAL A 95 3.89 16.92 -2.66
N SER A 96 4.23 16.95 -1.38
CA SER A 96 4.09 15.79 -0.49
C SER A 96 2.66 15.63 0.00
N PHE A 97 2.19 14.39 0.11
CA PHE A 97 0.87 14.06 0.63
C PHE A 97 0.89 12.68 1.32
N GLY A 98 -0.26 12.28 1.86
CA GLY A 98 -0.47 10.97 2.46
C GLY A 98 -0.74 11.05 3.95
N VAL A 99 -1.69 10.22 4.40
CA VAL A 99 -2.24 10.24 5.76
C VAL A 99 -1.99 8.94 6.51
N ALA A 100 -1.83 7.83 5.80
CA ALA A 100 -1.68 6.51 6.41
C ALA A 100 -0.23 6.22 6.84
N GLU A 101 -0.09 5.42 7.89
CA GLU A 101 1.17 4.82 8.33
C GLU A 101 1.19 3.34 7.96
N GLY A 102 2.38 2.83 7.66
CA GLY A 102 2.56 1.48 7.16
C GLY A 102 3.37 0.59 8.09
N ILE A 103 2.99 -0.70 8.13
CA ILE A 103 3.77 -1.78 8.74
C ILE A 103 3.97 -2.92 7.73
N GLY A 104 5.20 -3.39 7.61
CA GLY A 104 5.52 -4.67 6.97
C GLY A 104 5.68 -5.76 8.03
N LEU A 105 4.89 -6.83 7.93
CA LEU A 105 5.05 -8.07 8.68
C LEU A 105 5.75 -9.09 7.80
N TYR A 106 6.93 -9.54 8.22
CA TYR A 106 7.70 -10.56 7.52
C TYR A 106 7.57 -11.85 8.29
N LEU A 107 6.95 -12.84 7.66
CA LEU A 107 6.79 -14.20 8.16
C LEU A 107 7.94 -15.05 7.66
N ASN A 108 8.48 -15.91 8.52
CA ASN A 108 9.52 -16.85 8.13
C ASN A 108 8.95 -17.89 7.15
N GLY A 109 9.67 -18.14 6.05
CA GLY A 109 9.27 -19.09 5.01
C GLY A 109 10.13 -20.35 4.91
N THR A 110 11.21 -20.49 5.70
CA THR A 110 12.20 -21.57 5.52
C THR A 110 12.64 -22.29 6.79
N ASP A 111 12.53 -21.66 7.97
CA ASP A 111 13.25 -22.08 9.19
C ASP A 111 12.33 -22.65 10.27
N LEU A 112 11.01 -22.67 10.05
CA LEU A 112 10.06 -23.35 10.93
C LEU A 112 10.06 -24.86 10.66
N PRO A 113 9.67 -25.70 11.64
CA PRO A 113 9.51 -27.13 11.42
C PRO A 113 8.55 -27.43 10.26
N GLU A 114 8.87 -28.44 9.44
CA GLU A 114 8.05 -28.82 8.26
C GLU A 114 6.58 -29.08 8.61
N GLU A 115 6.32 -29.64 9.80
CA GLU A 115 4.96 -29.88 10.31
C GLU A 115 4.15 -28.58 10.42
N VAL A 116 4.78 -27.46 10.79
CA VAL A 116 4.10 -26.16 10.88
C VAL A 116 3.61 -25.72 9.49
N TYR A 117 4.46 -25.84 8.46
CA TYR A 117 4.07 -25.52 7.08
C TYR A 117 3.04 -26.50 6.51
N ALA A 118 3.08 -27.77 6.92
CA ALA A 118 2.16 -28.79 6.46
C ALA A 118 0.76 -28.70 7.11
N THR A 119 0.67 -28.14 8.32
CA THR A 119 -0.57 -28.14 9.12
C THR A 119 -1.19 -26.77 9.31
N SER A 120 -0.48 -25.68 9.00
CA SER A 120 -0.98 -24.32 9.14
C SER A 120 -1.38 -23.72 7.78
N ASP A 121 -2.47 -22.95 7.75
CA ASP A 121 -2.90 -22.20 6.56
C ASP A 121 -2.58 -20.71 6.73
N VAL A 122 -1.85 -20.15 5.76
CA VAL A 122 -1.55 -18.71 5.74
C VAL A 122 -2.82 -17.86 5.57
N ASN A 123 -3.86 -18.39 4.93
CA ASN A 123 -5.13 -17.68 4.76
C ASN A 123 -5.89 -17.56 6.08
N GLU A 124 -5.77 -18.54 6.98
CA GLU A 124 -6.32 -18.46 8.34
C GLU A 124 -5.62 -17.35 9.13
N LEU A 125 -4.28 -17.28 9.05
CA LEU A 125 -3.50 -16.19 9.65
C LEU A 125 -3.93 -14.83 9.09
N ILE A 126 -4.00 -14.68 7.77
CA ILE A 126 -4.42 -13.43 7.11
C ILE A 126 -5.81 -13.02 7.58
N SER A 127 -6.75 -13.97 7.64
CA SER A 127 -8.12 -13.72 8.08
C SER A 127 -8.18 -13.28 9.54
N ALA A 128 -7.40 -13.91 10.42
CA ALA A 128 -7.29 -13.54 11.83
C ALA A 128 -6.70 -12.13 12.01
N LEU A 129 -5.67 -11.78 11.24
CA LEU A 129 -5.05 -10.46 11.23
C LEU A 129 -6.03 -9.39 10.74
N GLN A 130 -6.71 -9.61 9.61
CA GLN A 130 -7.71 -8.69 9.07
C GLN A 130 -8.87 -8.46 10.05
N SER A 131 -9.35 -9.53 10.68
CA SER A 131 -10.43 -9.46 11.67
C SER A 131 -10.07 -8.59 12.89
N ARG A 132 -8.80 -8.59 13.30
CA ARG A 132 -8.32 -7.73 14.41
C ARG A 132 -8.23 -6.26 14.03
N LEU A 133 -7.94 -5.97 12.77
CA LEU A 133 -7.74 -4.60 12.31
C LEU A 133 -9.06 -3.86 12.12
N ALA A 134 -10.14 -4.55 11.74
CA ALA A 134 -11.44 -3.96 11.46
C ALA A 134 -11.33 -2.73 10.53
N ASP A 135 -11.74 -1.55 10.99
CA ASP A 135 -11.65 -0.27 10.26
C ASP A 135 -10.35 0.53 10.55
N ARG A 136 -9.47 0.01 11.40
CA ARG A 136 -8.25 0.69 11.87
C ARG A 136 -7.05 0.51 10.95
N GLY A 137 -7.13 -0.44 10.03
CA GLY A 137 -6.15 -0.70 9.00
C GLY A 137 -6.57 -1.88 8.12
N ARG A 138 -5.85 -2.09 7.04
CA ARG A 138 -6.06 -3.25 6.16
C ARG A 138 -4.74 -3.67 5.53
N ILE A 139 -4.69 -4.93 5.09
CA ILE A 139 -3.61 -5.43 4.24
C ILE A 139 -3.84 -4.86 2.85
N PHE A 140 -2.87 -4.13 2.30
CA PHE A 140 -2.95 -3.64 0.92
C PHE A 140 -2.34 -4.64 -0.06
N SER A 141 -1.26 -5.31 0.33
CA SER A 141 -0.53 -6.18 -0.58
C SER A 141 0.36 -7.15 0.20
N TYR A 142 0.99 -8.06 -0.53
CA TYR A 142 1.98 -8.99 0.00
C TYR A 142 3.11 -9.20 -1.00
N TRP A 143 4.20 -9.76 -0.51
CA TRP A 143 5.32 -10.23 -1.32
C TRP A 143 5.78 -11.58 -0.80
N GLN A 144 6.04 -12.51 -1.71
CA GLN A 144 6.64 -13.79 -1.38
C GLN A 144 8.07 -13.80 -1.92
N GLY A 145 9.02 -13.79 -1.00
CA GLY A 145 10.44 -13.90 -1.29
C GLY A 145 10.94 -15.33 -1.15
N PRO A 146 12.26 -15.54 -1.33
CA PRO A 146 12.88 -16.85 -1.20
C PRO A 146 12.91 -17.38 0.24
N THR A 147 12.93 -16.49 1.24
CA THR A 147 13.07 -16.87 2.67
C THR A 147 11.95 -16.33 3.56
N GLU A 148 11.17 -15.37 3.06
CA GLU A 148 10.14 -14.68 3.85
C GLU A 148 8.91 -14.39 3.00
N THR A 149 7.74 -14.33 3.66
CA THR A 149 6.52 -13.76 3.10
C THR A 149 6.21 -12.47 3.84
N ALA A 150 6.15 -11.35 3.11
CA ALA A 150 5.79 -10.05 3.67
C ALA A 150 4.30 -9.74 3.45
N LEU A 151 3.64 -9.23 4.48
CA LEU A 151 2.30 -8.65 4.42
C LEU A 151 2.40 -7.16 4.74
N TYR A 152 1.82 -6.30 3.88
CA TYR A 152 1.91 -4.85 4.02
C TYR A 152 0.58 -4.26 4.49
N PHE A 153 0.60 -3.71 5.70
CA PHE A 153 -0.53 -3.10 6.37
C PHE A 153 -0.44 -1.59 6.29
N TYR A 154 -1.58 -0.94 6.06
CA TYR A 154 -1.70 0.51 6.14
C TYR A 154 -2.96 0.91 6.89
N GLY A 155 -2.89 2.01 7.62
CA GLY A 155 -3.98 2.57 8.41
C GLY A 155 -3.56 3.87 9.09
N GLN A 156 -4.41 4.42 9.96
CA GLN A 156 -4.16 5.74 10.55
C GLN A 156 -2.95 5.78 11.49
N SER A 157 -2.56 4.64 12.07
CA SER A 157 -1.45 4.55 13.02
C SER A 157 -0.77 3.20 12.95
N ALA A 158 0.53 3.20 12.66
CA ALA A 158 1.36 1.99 12.69
C ALA A 158 1.39 1.38 14.10
N ALA A 159 1.48 2.22 15.14
CA ALA A 159 1.43 1.73 16.52
C ALA A 159 0.12 0.97 16.81
N THR A 160 -1.02 1.53 16.39
CA THR A 160 -2.32 0.86 16.56
C THR A 160 -2.39 -0.47 15.81
N ILE A 161 -1.92 -0.50 14.54
CA ILE A 161 -1.86 -1.74 13.75
C ILE A 161 -1.03 -2.80 14.47
N ARG A 162 0.15 -2.43 14.97
CA ARG A 162 1.05 -3.32 15.71
C ARG A 162 0.36 -3.92 16.93
N ASP A 163 -0.23 -3.07 17.77
CA ASP A 163 -0.87 -3.49 19.01
C ASP A 163 -2.05 -4.45 18.75
N LEU A 164 -2.80 -4.21 17.68
CA LEU A 164 -3.96 -5.04 17.30
C LEU A 164 -3.55 -6.43 16.76
N ILE A 165 -2.48 -6.52 15.98
CA ILE A 165 -2.04 -7.79 15.39
C ILE A 165 -1.18 -8.62 16.33
N GLN A 166 -0.52 -8.00 17.31
CA GLN A 166 0.44 -8.66 18.19
C GLN A 166 -0.12 -9.90 18.93
N PRO A 167 -1.37 -9.91 19.43
CA PRO A 167 -1.95 -11.11 20.03
C PRO A 167 -2.03 -12.29 19.05
N VAL A 168 -2.39 -12.04 17.79
CA VAL A 168 -2.46 -13.09 16.75
C VAL A 168 -1.06 -13.63 16.46
N LEU A 169 -0.07 -12.74 16.38
CA LEU A 169 1.32 -13.12 16.11
C LEU A 169 1.96 -13.91 17.27
N ALA A 170 1.52 -13.69 18.50
CA ALA A 170 2.01 -14.42 19.66
C ALA A 170 1.49 -15.87 19.72
N GLU A 171 0.31 -16.12 19.13
CA GLU A 171 -0.39 -17.41 19.22
C GLU A 171 -0.22 -18.26 17.97
N HIS A 172 -0.10 -17.64 16.78
CA HIS A 172 -0.14 -18.38 15.52
C HIS A 172 1.21 -19.05 15.16
N PRO A 173 1.25 -20.36 14.84
CA PRO A 173 2.49 -21.06 14.51
C PRO A 173 3.31 -20.45 13.37
N LEU A 174 2.66 -20.04 12.26
CA LEU A 174 3.32 -19.36 11.14
C LEU A 174 3.91 -17.98 11.47
N ALA A 175 3.54 -17.38 12.60
CA ALA A 175 4.09 -16.10 13.04
C ALA A 175 5.36 -16.26 13.89
N GLN A 176 5.84 -17.49 14.13
CA GLN A 176 7.11 -17.69 14.80
C GLN A 176 8.25 -17.05 14.00
N ASN A 177 9.20 -16.42 14.72
CA ASN A 177 10.33 -15.69 14.14
C ASN A 177 9.94 -14.55 13.17
N HIS A 178 8.72 -14.02 13.28
CA HIS A 178 8.31 -12.89 12.45
C HIS A 178 9.08 -11.61 12.78
N ARG A 179 9.06 -10.66 11.84
CA ARG A 179 9.57 -9.29 12.02
C ARG A 179 8.51 -8.27 11.65
N LEU A 180 8.46 -7.19 12.44
CA LEU A 180 7.63 -6.02 12.16
C LEU A 180 8.53 -4.81 11.85
N LEU A 181 8.33 -4.20 10.69
CA LEU A 181 9.01 -2.98 10.29
C LEU A 181 8.00 -1.87 10.01
N SER A 182 8.32 -0.65 10.42
CA SER A 182 7.60 0.53 9.91
C SER A 182 8.12 0.82 8.50
N ILE A 183 7.20 1.03 7.56
CA ILE A 183 7.51 1.21 6.14
C ILE A 183 7.11 2.61 5.63
N THR A 184 6.74 3.51 6.54
CA THR A 184 6.48 4.93 6.27
C THR A 184 7.40 5.80 7.12
N PRO A 185 7.73 7.04 6.67
CA PRO A 185 8.48 7.99 7.48
C PRO A 185 7.80 8.27 8.82
N ARG A 186 8.61 8.59 9.85
CA ARG A 186 8.10 9.15 11.09
C ARG A 186 7.76 10.61 10.86
N GLY A 187 6.54 11.01 11.24
CA GLY A 187 6.10 12.41 11.25
C GLY A 187 6.77 13.22 12.35
#